data_AF-A0A7G8HD07-F1
#
_entry.id   AF-A0A7G8HD07-F1
#
_cell.length_a   1.000
_cell.length_b   1.000
_cell.length_c   1.000
_cell.angle_alpha   90.00
_cell.angle_beta   90.00
_cell.angle_gamma   90.00
#
_symmetry.space_group_name_H-M   'P 1'
#
loop_
_entity.id
_entity.type
_entity.pdbx_description
1 polymer ?
#
loop_
_entity_poly.entity_id
_entity_poly.type
_entity_poly.pdbx_seq_one_letter_code
_entity_poly.pdbx_strand_id
1 'polypeptide(L)'
;MDIQLGRSKTVRRAYGIDEIALVPGGRTVDPEVTNTRWKLGGIERDIPIIASAMDGVVDVDMAVRLSQLGALGVLNLEGVQTRYEDPNQVLDRIAAVGKDEFVPLMQEIYSQPVQEALIRKRIQAIKAQGGIAAVSGTPVAALRFGKAIAEAGADLFFVQATVVSTDHIGPEGQETLDLEALCRDMGVPVVIGNCVTYDVAMQLMRAGAAGVMVGIGPGAACTSRGVLGVGIPQATAVADCAAARADYEKETGRYVPIVADGGIVTGGDICKCIACGADAVMIGSPIARADEAPGRGFHWGMATPSPVLPRGTRINVGSTGSIERILRGPAKLDDGTHNLLGCLKTSMGTLGARTIEEMQQVEVVVAPSLLTEGKVYQKAQHLGMGK
;
A
#
# COMPACT_ATOMS: atom_id res chain seq x y z
N MET A 1 -13.71 -24.05 4.57
CA MET A 1 -15.00 -24.64 4.99
C MET A 1 -15.97 -23.50 5.21
N ASP A 2 -17.15 -23.63 4.62
CA ASP A 2 -18.26 -22.72 4.83
C ASP A 2 -18.92 -23.01 6.18
N ILE A 3 -19.18 -21.96 6.96
CA ILE A 3 -19.75 -22.00 8.31
C ILE A 3 -21.17 -21.44 8.22
N GLN A 4 -22.14 -22.13 8.83
CA GLN A 4 -23.49 -21.61 8.93
C GLN A 4 -23.55 -20.51 10.00
N LEU A 5 -23.78 -19.25 9.61
CA LEU A 5 -23.93 -18.12 10.55
C LEU A 5 -25.32 -18.13 11.20
N GLY A 6 -26.34 -18.48 10.43
CA GLY A 6 -27.73 -18.57 10.84
C GLY A 6 -28.53 -19.29 9.77
N ARG A 7 -29.84 -19.49 9.93
CA ARG A 7 -30.63 -20.39 9.04
C ARG A 7 -30.53 -20.09 7.54
N SER A 8 -30.28 -18.84 7.14
CA SER A 8 -30.25 -18.40 5.74
C SER A 8 -28.90 -17.89 5.25
N LYS A 9 -27.87 -17.85 6.11
CA LYS A 9 -26.59 -17.21 5.77
C LYS A 9 -25.42 -18.12 6.10
N THR A 10 -24.56 -18.25 5.11
CA THR A 10 -23.28 -18.95 5.19
C THR A 10 -22.16 -17.92 5.16
N VAL A 11 -21.11 -18.16 5.93
CA VAL A 11 -19.92 -17.33 6.01
C VAL A 11 -18.68 -18.20 5.87
N ARG A 12 -17.59 -17.62 5.36
CA ARG A 12 -16.28 -18.27 5.40
C ARG A 12 -15.41 -17.60 6.44
N ARG A 13 -14.53 -18.36 7.10
CA ARG A 13 -13.49 -17.80 7.96
C ARG A 13 -12.43 -17.14 7.08
N ALA A 14 -11.99 -15.95 7.48
CA ALA A 14 -10.86 -15.25 6.90
C ALA A 14 -9.88 -14.89 8.03
N TYR A 15 -8.61 -14.69 7.68
CA TYR A 15 -7.49 -14.55 8.61
C TYR A 15 -6.72 -13.27 8.33
N GLY A 16 -6.41 -12.52 9.39
CA GLY A 16 -5.48 -11.40 9.35
C GLY A 16 -4.03 -11.88 9.41
N ILE A 17 -3.09 -10.98 9.12
CA ILE A 17 -1.65 -11.27 9.26
C ILE A 17 -1.24 -11.53 10.72
N ASP A 18 -1.97 -10.96 11.68
CA ASP A 18 -1.75 -11.19 13.10
C ASP A 18 -2.22 -12.57 13.57
N GLU A 19 -3.05 -13.26 12.77
CA GLU A 19 -3.57 -14.58 13.08
C GLU A 19 -2.71 -15.72 12.49
N ILE A 20 -1.62 -15.40 11.79
CA ILE A 20 -0.77 -16.40 11.12
C ILE A 20 0.70 -16.29 11.51
N ALA A 21 1.42 -17.40 11.35
CA ALA A 21 2.87 -17.50 11.51
C ALA A 21 3.49 -18.24 10.30
N LEU A 22 4.79 -18.00 10.08
CA LEU A 22 5.57 -18.65 9.03
C LEU A 22 6.39 -19.78 9.65
N VAL A 23 6.42 -20.93 9.00
CA VAL A 23 7.07 -22.14 9.51
C VAL A 23 8.45 -22.31 8.85
N PRO A 24 9.55 -22.39 9.62
CA PRO A 24 10.87 -22.72 9.08
C PRO A 24 10.87 -24.08 8.38
N GLY A 25 11.44 -24.12 7.18
CA GLY A 25 11.65 -25.36 6.44
C GLY A 25 12.85 -26.17 6.95
N GLY A 26 13.16 -27.27 6.27
CA GLY A 26 14.30 -28.14 6.60
C GLY A 26 15.69 -27.58 6.23
N ARG A 27 15.75 -26.38 5.64
CA ARG A 27 17.00 -25.70 5.24
C ARG A 27 16.98 -24.25 5.70
N THR A 28 18.16 -23.71 6.01
CA THR A 28 18.37 -22.27 6.19
C THR A 28 19.25 -21.74 5.07
N VAL A 29 19.17 -20.44 4.83
CA VAL A 29 19.91 -19.70 3.80
C VAL A 29 20.55 -18.49 4.46
N ASP A 30 21.78 -18.15 4.07
CA ASP A 30 22.41 -16.92 4.53
C ASP A 30 21.63 -15.69 4.00
N PRO A 31 21.23 -14.72 4.84
CA PRO A 31 20.56 -13.50 4.37
C PRO A 31 21.30 -12.76 3.25
N GLU A 32 22.62 -12.85 3.17
CA GLU A 32 23.42 -12.22 2.11
C GLU A 32 23.17 -12.83 0.71
N VAL A 33 22.76 -14.09 0.63
CA VAL A 33 22.48 -14.78 -0.65
C VAL A 33 20.99 -14.75 -1.03
N THR A 34 20.17 -13.99 -0.30
CA THR A 34 18.77 -13.75 -0.61
C THR A 34 18.62 -12.62 -1.65
N ASN A 35 17.66 -12.79 -2.55
CA ASN A 35 17.30 -11.84 -3.59
C ASN A 35 15.86 -11.35 -3.39
N THR A 36 15.73 -10.09 -2.99
CA THR A 36 14.46 -9.39 -2.76
C THR A 36 14.01 -8.56 -3.96
N ARG A 37 14.70 -8.66 -5.10
CA ARG A 37 14.35 -7.90 -6.30
C ARG A 37 12.98 -8.32 -6.82
N TRP A 38 12.22 -7.33 -7.24
CA TRP A 38 10.87 -7.48 -7.78
C TRP A 38 10.66 -6.48 -8.91
N LYS A 39 9.61 -6.66 -9.72
CA LYS A 39 9.28 -5.81 -10.86
C LYS A 39 7.83 -5.37 -10.84
N LEU A 40 7.57 -4.13 -11.23
CA LEU A 40 6.24 -3.57 -11.45
C LEU A 40 6.24 -2.69 -12.68
N GLY A 41 5.36 -2.97 -13.66
CA GLY A 41 5.31 -2.18 -14.89
C GLY A 41 6.65 -2.07 -15.63
N GLY A 42 7.49 -3.11 -15.57
CA GLY A 42 8.83 -3.11 -16.18
C GLY A 42 9.94 -2.46 -15.33
N ILE A 43 9.60 -1.86 -14.20
CA ILE A 43 10.57 -1.21 -13.29
C ILE A 43 11.01 -2.21 -12.23
N GLU A 44 12.30 -2.60 -12.25
CA GLU A 44 12.91 -3.47 -11.23
C GLU A 44 13.38 -2.66 -10.02
N ARG A 45 13.05 -3.10 -8.82
CA ARG A 45 13.46 -2.52 -7.52
C ARG A 45 14.03 -3.61 -6.61
N ASP A 46 14.91 -3.27 -5.68
CA ASP A 46 15.51 -4.23 -4.73
C ASP A 46 14.78 -4.29 -3.38
N ILE A 47 13.98 -3.27 -3.05
CA ILE A 47 13.12 -3.26 -1.87
C ILE A 47 11.66 -3.45 -2.30
N PRO A 48 10.99 -4.56 -1.91
CA PRO A 48 9.57 -4.85 -2.23
C PRO A 48 8.60 -4.02 -1.37
N ILE A 49 8.85 -2.72 -1.29
CA ILE A 49 8.09 -1.76 -0.50
C ILE A 49 7.74 -0.55 -1.38
N ILE A 50 6.45 -0.21 -1.38
CA ILE A 50 5.88 0.97 -2.00
C ILE A 50 5.36 1.88 -0.88
N ALA A 51 5.78 3.14 -0.83
CA ALA A 51 5.17 4.10 0.08
C ALA A 51 3.80 4.54 -0.44
N SER A 52 2.78 4.47 0.42
CA SER A 52 1.39 4.76 0.07
C SER A 52 1.20 6.18 -0.46
N ALA A 53 0.31 6.34 -1.44
CA ALA A 53 -0.11 7.63 -1.98
C ALA A 53 -0.93 8.44 -0.98
N MET A 54 -0.26 9.03 0.00
CA MET A 54 -0.87 9.84 1.06
C MET A 54 0.00 11.06 1.32
N ASP A 55 -0.64 12.21 1.53
CA ASP A 55 0.04 13.51 1.61
C ASP A 55 0.95 13.66 2.82
N GLY A 56 0.70 12.89 3.88
CA GLY A 56 1.59 12.82 5.04
C GLY A 56 2.76 11.85 4.87
N VAL A 57 2.83 11.12 3.75
CA VAL A 57 3.81 10.06 3.49
C VAL A 57 4.74 10.42 2.34
N VAL A 58 4.20 10.81 1.18
CA VAL A 58 4.98 11.03 -0.05
C VAL A 58 4.74 12.44 -0.59
N ASP A 59 5.82 13.21 -0.63
CA ASP A 59 5.97 14.39 -1.47
C ASP A 59 7.00 14.11 -2.60
N VAL A 60 7.36 15.15 -3.36
CA VAL A 60 8.36 15.04 -4.43
C VAL A 60 9.71 14.52 -3.88
N ASP A 61 10.18 15.08 -2.77
CA ASP A 61 11.51 14.76 -2.23
C ASP A 61 11.55 13.33 -1.67
N MET A 62 10.49 12.90 -0.98
CA MET A 62 10.36 11.54 -0.50
C MET A 62 10.27 10.53 -1.66
N ALA A 63 9.55 10.84 -2.74
CA ALA A 63 9.49 9.97 -3.92
C ALA A 63 10.88 9.76 -4.55
N VAL A 64 11.68 10.83 -4.64
CA VAL A 64 13.07 10.77 -5.11
C VAL A 64 13.95 9.94 -4.16
N ARG A 65 13.88 10.19 -2.84
CA ARG A 65 14.65 9.45 -1.84
C ARG A 65 14.34 7.96 -1.86
N LEU A 66 13.06 7.59 -1.92
CA LEU A 66 12.65 6.19 -2.01
C LEU A 66 13.17 5.52 -3.28
N SER A 67 13.15 6.23 -4.41
CA SER A 67 13.70 5.75 -5.68
C SER A 67 15.20 5.46 -5.59
N GLN A 68 15.96 6.37 -4.98
CA GLN A 68 17.41 6.24 -4.76
C GLN A 68 17.75 5.11 -3.77
N LEU A 69 16.90 4.93 -2.76
CA LEU A 69 16.99 3.81 -1.82
C LEU A 69 16.49 2.50 -2.42
N GLY A 70 16.02 2.47 -3.67
CA GLY A 70 15.59 1.26 -4.37
C GLY A 70 14.21 0.72 -3.98
N ALA A 71 13.42 1.54 -3.29
CA ALA A 71 11.97 1.36 -3.08
C ALA A 71 11.17 2.18 -4.11
N LEU A 72 9.84 2.24 -3.95
CA LEU A 72 8.97 3.16 -4.71
C LEU A 72 8.21 4.09 -3.77
N GLY A 73 8.00 5.33 -4.18
CA GLY A 73 7.07 6.26 -3.53
C GLY A 73 6.01 6.72 -4.51
N VAL A 74 4.73 6.63 -4.13
CA VAL A 74 3.63 7.03 -5.00
C VAL A 74 3.11 8.40 -4.58
N LEU A 75 3.16 9.38 -5.47
CA LEU A 75 2.63 10.72 -5.20
C LEU A 75 1.10 10.72 -5.38
N ASN A 76 0.36 11.27 -4.42
CA ASN A 76 -1.08 11.46 -4.53
C ASN A 76 -1.42 12.70 -5.38
N LEU A 77 -2.02 12.50 -6.56
CA LEU A 77 -2.39 13.60 -7.46
C LEU A 77 -3.70 14.28 -7.12
N GLU A 78 -4.45 13.77 -6.15
CA GLU A 78 -5.65 14.43 -5.61
C GLU A 78 -5.40 15.03 -4.22
N GLY A 79 -4.12 15.13 -3.85
CA GLY A 79 -3.64 15.63 -2.58
C GLY A 79 -3.27 17.11 -2.57
N VAL A 80 -2.67 17.53 -1.46
CA VAL A 80 -2.19 18.91 -1.27
C VAL A 80 -1.11 19.30 -2.28
N GLN A 81 -0.31 18.33 -2.74
CA GLN A 81 0.80 18.52 -3.69
C GLN A 81 0.37 19.11 -5.04
N THR A 82 -0.88 18.87 -5.44
CA THR A 82 -1.45 19.28 -6.73
C THR A 82 -2.61 20.26 -6.59
N ARG A 83 -2.95 20.64 -5.35
CA ARG A 83 -3.95 21.68 -5.05
C ARG A 83 -3.31 23.02 -4.70
N TYR A 84 -2.08 23.00 -4.19
CA TYR A 84 -1.36 24.17 -3.70
C TYR A 84 0.05 24.27 -4.27
N GLU A 85 0.49 25.49 -4.58
CA GLU A 85 1.87 25.77 -5.03
C GLU A 85 2.88 25.48 -3.91
N ASP A 86 2.56 25.89 -2.68
CA ASP A 86 3.31 25.57 -1.46
C ASP A 86 2.50 24.62 -0.57
N PRO A 87 2.70 23.29 -0.68
CA PRO A 87 2.01 22.32 0.15
C PRO A 87 2.47 22.33 1.62
N ASN A 88 3.65 22.88 1.94
CA ASN A 88 4.19 22.81 3.32
C ASN A 88 3.33 23.61 4.30
N GLN A 89 2.89 24.82 3.92
CA GLN A 89 2.00 25.62 4.76
C GLN A 89 0.69 24.89 5.08
N VAL A 90 0.17 24.12 4.12
CA VAL A 90 -1.04 23.32 4.29
C VAL A 90 -0.78 22.12 5.21
N LEU A 91 0.34 21.42 5.02
CA LEU A 91 0.76 20.31 5.87
C LEU A 91 0.99 20.74 7.32
N ASP A 92 1.58 21.92 7.54
CA ASP A 92 1.82 22.46 8.89
C ASP A 92 0.49 22.77 9.59
N ARG A 93 -0.51 23.30 8.87
CA ARG A 93 -1.89 23.46 9.39
C ARG A 93 -2.51 22.11 9.78
N ILE A 94 -2.38 21.11 8.90
CA ILE A 94 -2.90 19.75 9.15
C ILE A 94 -2.21 19.11 10.36
N ALA A 95 -0.92 19.38 10.58
CA ALA A 95 -0.19 18.86 11.74
C ALA A 95 -0.61 19.57 13.05
N ALA A 96 -0.84 20.89 13.01
CA ALA A 96 -1.13 21.69 14.19
C ALA A 96 -2.58 21.63 14.70
N VAL A 97 -3.55 21.30 13.84
CA VAL A 97 -4.99 21.34 14.18
C VAL A 97 -5.35 20.43 15.36
N GLY A 98 -6.41 20.76 16.11
CA GLY A 98 -6.97 19.89 17.15
C GLY A 98 -7.66 18.64 16.58
N LYS A 99 -8.06 17.71 17.46
CA LYS A 99 -8.78 16.49 17.03
C LYS A 99 -10.17 16.79 16.46
N ASP A 100 -10.91 17.68 17.12
CA ASP A 100 -12.30 17.98 16.77
C ASP A 100 -12.44 18.85 15.51
N GLU A 101 -11.39 19.62 15.21
CA GLU A 101 -11.33 20.52 14.05
C GLU A 101 -10.72 19.85 12.81
N PHE A 102 -10.17 18.65 12.96
CA PHE A 102 -9.42 17.98 11.90
C PHE A 102 -10.28 17.68 10.67
N VAL A 103 -11.46 17.08 10.83
CA VAL A 103 -12.32 16.72 9.70
C VAL A 103 -12.81 17.97 8.93
N PRO A 104 -13.34 19.01 9.60
CA PRO A 104 -13.68 20.27 8.92
C PRO A 104 -12.51 20.88 8.15
N LEU A 105 -11.31 20.92 8.75
CA LEU A 105 -10.11 21.45 8.09
C LEU A 105 -9.75 20.64 6.84
N MET A 106 -9.82 19.31 6.90
CA MET A 106 -9.52 18.46 5.74
C MET A 106 -10.53 18.68 4.62
N GLN A 107 -11.81 18.83 4.93
CA GLN A 107 -12.83 19.14 3.92
C GLN A 107 -12.61 20.52 3.29
N GLU A 108 -12.24 21.53 4.08
CA GLU A 108 -11.84 22.85 3.57
C GLU A 108 -10.65 22.75 2.62
N ILE A 109 -9.55 22.14 3.05
CA ILE A 109 -8.30 22.04 2.28
C ILE A 109 -8.53 21.30 0.95
N TYR A 110 -9.27 20.19 0.97
CA TYR A 110 -9.45 19.37 -0.23
C TYR A 110 -10.61 19.85 -1.12
N SER A 111 -11.33 20.90 -0.71
CA SER A 111 -12.28 21.59 -1.59
C SER A 111 -11.58 22.38 -2.71
N GLN A 112 -10.33 22.82 -2.48
CA GLN A 112 -9.52 23.49 -3.49
C GLN A 112 -9.29 22.54 -4.67
N PRO A 113 -9.63 22.89 -5.92
CA PRO A 113 -9.54 21.98 -7.05
C PRO A 113 -8.09 21.54 -7.33
N VAL A 114 -7.94 20.29 -7.80
CA VAL A 114 -6.69 19.78 -8.36
C VAL A 114 -6.33 20.59 -9.60
N GLN A 115 -5.07 21.01 -9.68
CA GLN A 115 -4.55 21.84 -10.77
C GLN A 115 -3.65 21.00 -11.69
N GLU A 116 -4.02 20.92 -12.97
CA GLU A 116 -3.27 20.14 -13.96
C GLU A 116 -1.81 20.63 -14.11
N ALA A 117 -1.59 21.95 -14.05
CA ALA A 117 -0.25 22.52 -14.10
C ALA A 117 0.65 22.01 -12.95
N LEU A 118 0.08 21.84 -11.76
CA LEU A 118 0.81 21.27 -10.63
C LEU A 118 1.09 19.79 -10.81
N ILE A 119 0.16 19.00 -11.36
CA ILE A 119 0.41 17.59 -11.72
C ILE A 119 1.67 17.48 -12.59
N ARG A 120 1.71 18.24 -13.69
CA ARG A 120 2.85 18.26 -14.62
C ARG A 120 4.14 18.70 -13.91
N LYS A 121 4.07 19.78 -13.12
CA LYS A 121 5.20 20.31 -12.35
C LYS A 121 5.77 19.29 -11.35
N ARG A 122 4.94 18.58 -10.60
CA ARG A 122 5.41 17.59 -9.60
C ARG A 122 6.02 16.36 -10.25
N ILE A 123 5.41 15.82 -11.31
CA ILE A 123 5.96 14.70 -12.08
C ILE A 123 7.34 15.07 -12.64
N GLN A 124 7.44 16.23 -13.31
CA GLN A 124 8.71 16.70 -13.87
C GLN A 124 9.77 16.95 -12.79
N ALA A 125 9.38 17.47 -11.62
CA ALA A 125 10.31 17.68 -10.51
C ALA A 125 10.89 16.37 -9.95
N ILE A 126 10.10 15.30 -9.87
CA ILE A 126 10.60 13.97 -9.49
C ILE A 126 11.62 13.48 -10.53
N LYS A 127 11.28 13.56 -11.82
CA LYS A 127 12.13 13.06 -12.91
C LYS A 127 13.42 13.86 -13.07
N ALA A 128 13.36 15.19 -12.91
CA ALA A 128 14.53 16.06 -13.00
C ALA A 128 15.59 15.72 -11.93
N GLN A 129 15.17 15.12 -10.81
CA GLN A 129 16.05 14.66 -9.73
C GLN A 129 16.42 13.17 -9.86
N GLY A 130 16.08 12.52 -10.97
CA GLY A 130 16.37 11.11 -11.22
C GLY A 130 15.48 10.13 -10.44
N GLY A 131 14.37 10.60 -9.86
CA GLY A 131 13.38 9.74 -9.20
C GLY A 131 12.43 9.05 -10.19
N ILE A 132 11.72 8.05 -9.72
CA ILE A 132 10.62 7.39 -10.44
C ILE A 132 9.33 8.15 -10.15
N ALA A 133 8.69 8.68 -11.18
CA ALA A 133 7.41 9.36 -11.08
C ALA A 133 6.25 8.37 -11.08
N ALA A 134 6.11 7.63 -9.97
CA ALA A 134 4.92 6.86 -9.67
C ALA A 134 3.85 7.76 -9.03
N VAL A 135 2.65 7.79 -9.60
CA VAL A 135 1.59 8.72 -9.19
C VAL A 135 0.22 8.03 -9.08
N SER A 136 -0.66 8.52 -8.21
CA SER A 136 -1.97 7.92 -7.94
C SER A 136 -3.12 8.88 -8.16
N GLY A 137 -4.25 8.35 -8.61
CA GLY A 137 -5.53 9.06 -8.70
C GLY A 137 -6.72 8.09 -8.65
N THR A 138 -7.90 8.61 -8.32
CA THR A 138 -9.16 7.87 -8.41
C THR A 138 -9.55 7.59 -9.87
N PRO A 139 -10.51 6.68 -10.13
CA PRO A 139 -11.06 6.49 -11.47
C PRO A 139 -11.53 7.78 -12.15
N VAL A 140 -12.11 8.72 -11.39
CA VAL A 140 -12.55 10.03 -11.91
C VAL A 140 -11.34 10.89 -12.29
N ALA A 141 -10.28 10.90 -11.46
CA ALA A 141 -9.05 11.61 -11.80
C ALA A 141 -8.33 10.99 -12.99
N ALA A 142 -8.39 9.67 -13.18
CA ALA A 142 -7.85 8.99 -14.35
C ALA A 142 -8.52 9.48 -15.64
N LEU A 143 -9.86 9.56 -15.68
CA LEU A 143 -10.61 10.13 -16.82
C LEU A 143 -10.19 11.57 -17.08
N ARG A 144 -10.11 12.39 -16.03
CA ARG A 144 -9.91 13.84 -16.16
C ARG A 144 -8.47 14.22 -16.50
N PHE A 145 -7.50 13.56 -15.89
CA PHE A 145 -6.08 13.97 -15.92
C PHE A 145 -5.16 12.94 -16.57
N GLY A 146 -5.67 11.78 -17.02
CA GLY A 146 -4.86 10.70 -17.59
C GLY A 146 -3.93 11.16 -18.70
N LYS A 147 -4.43 11.99 -19.64
CA LYS A 147 -3.62 12.59 -20.70
C LYS A 147 -2.49 13.46 -20.17
N ALA A 148 -2.77 14.34 -19.21
CA ALA A 148 -1.77 15.23 -18.62
C ALA A 148 -0.69 14.47 -17.85
N ILE A 149 -1.07 13.38 -17.17
CA ILE A 149 -0.17 12.48 -16.43
C ILE A 149 0.77 11.78 -17.42
N ALA A 150 0.23 11.21 -18.50
CA ALA A 150 1.02 10.53 -19.52
C ALA A 150 1.98 11.49 -20.25
N GLU A 151 1.50 12.67 -20.67
CA GLU A 151 2.32 13.68 -21.33
C GLU A 151 3.41 14.28 -20.42
N ALA A 152 3.16 14.37 -19.10
CA ALA A 152 4.18 14.76 -18.14
C ALA A 152 5.28 13.70 -17.97
N GLY A 153 5.05 12.50 -18.47
CA GLY A 153 5.98 11.39 -18.46
C GLY A 153 5.98 10.60 -17.15
N ALA A 154 4.84 10.41 -16.50
CA ALA A 154 4.75 9.50 -15.35
C ALA A 154 5.27 8.09 -15.71
N ASP A 155 5.96 7.44 -14.77
CA ASP A 155 6.56 6.12 -15.00
C ASP A 155 5.60 4.98 -14.61
N LEU A 156 4.71 5.23 -13.64
CA LEU A 156 3.63 4.33 -13.22
C LEU A 156 2.41 5.15 -12.83
N PHE A 157 1.21 4.67 -13.18
CA PHE A 157 -0.04 5.25 -12.72
C PHE A 157 -0.83 4.26 -11.86
N PHE A 158 -1.17 4.68 -10.64
CA PHE A 158 -1.95 3.90 -9.69
C PHE A 158 -3.40 4.40 -9.72
N VAL A 159 -4.32 3.58 -10.24
CA VAL A 159 -5.75 3.82 -10.09
C VAL A 159 -6.16 3.28 -8.73
N GLN A 160 -6.48 4.19 -7.80
CA GLN A 160 -6.78 3.83 -6.43
C GLN A 160 -8.18 4.27 -6.00
N ALA A 161 -8.99 3.32 -5.54
CA ALA A 161 -10.23 3.58 -4.81
C ALA A 161 -10.39 2.58 -3.67
N THR A 162 -11.37 2.81 -2.79
CA THR A 162 -11.68 1.84 -1.70
C THR A 162 -12.05 0.48 -2.27
N VAL A 163 -12.81 0.45 -3.37
CA VAL A 163 -13.12 -0.75 -4.14
C VAL A 163 -13.08 -0.34 -5.60
N VAL A 164 -12.42 -1.12 -6.45
CA VAL A 164 -12.46 -0.95 -7.92
C VAL A 164 -13.10 -2.17 -8.56
N SER A 165 -13.94 -1.93 -9.57
CA SER A 165 -14.52 -2.96 -10.44
C SER A 165 -14.34 -2.54 -11.90
N THR A 166 -14.27 -3.53 -12.80
CA THR A 166 -14.31 -3.31 -14.25
C THR A 166 -15.72 -3.01 -14.77
N ASP A 167 -16.73 -3.32 -13.97
CA ASP A 167 -18.14 -3.07 -14.26
C ASP A 167 -18.68 -2.08 -13.22
N HIS A 168 -18.61 -0.78 -13.54
CA HIS A 168 -19.08 0.30 -12.68
C HIS A 168 -20.36 0.92 -13.25
N ILE A 169 -21.42 0.90 -12.44
CA ILE A 169 -22.71 1.52 -12.79
C ILE A 169 -22.76 2.92 -12.17
N GLY A 170 -22.57 3.94 -13.00
CA GLY A 170 -22.70 5.34 -12.64
C GLY A 170 -24.11 5.89 -12.88
N PRO A 171 -24.37 7.17 -12.54
CA PRO A 171 -25.59 7.86 -12.92
C PRO A 171 -25.79 7.87 -14.44
N GLU A 172 -27.05 7.79 -14.88
CA GLU A 172 -27.40 7.80 -16.31
C GLU A 172 -26.84 9.05 -17.01
N GLY A 173 -26.18 8.85 -18.16
CA GLY A 173 -25.57 9.93 -18.96
C GLY A 173 -24.21 10.44 -18.46
N GLN A 174 -23.63 9.87 -17.40
CA GLN A 174 -22.25 10.16 -16.99
C GLN A 174 -21.28 9.12 -17.55
N GLU A 175 -20.15 9.60 -18.06
CA GLU A 175 -19.05 8.74 -18.51
C GLU A 175 -18.44 8.00 -17.33
N THR A 176 -18.25 6.69 -17.49
CA THR A 176 -17.55 5.83 -16.52
C THR A 176 -16.20 5.42 -17.09
N LEU A 177 -15.24 5.17 -16.20
CA LEU A 177 -13.89 4.77 -16.62
C LEU A 177 -13.91 3.33 -17.14
N ASP A 178 -13.56 3.16 -18.40
CA ASP A 178 -13.17 1.86 -18.96
C ASP A 178 -11.72 1.55 -18.58
N LEU A 179 -11.54 0.60 -17.66
CA LEU A 179 -10.22 0.19 -17.19
C LEU A 179 -9.39 -0.53 -18.26
N GLU A 180 -10.03 -1.25 -19.18
CA GLU A 180 -9.33 -1.94 -20.27
C GLU A 180 -8.80 -0.91 -21.28
N ALA A 181 -9.64 0.05 -21.66
CA ALA A 181 -9.20 1.16 -22.49
C ALA A 181 -8.09 1.98 -21.83
N LEU A 182 -8.20 2.27 -20.53
CA LEU A 182 -7.16 2.98 -19.80
C LEU A 182 -5.82 2.23 -19.84
N CYS A 183 -5.81 0.93 -19.52
CA CYS A 183 -4.57 0.14 -19.51
C CYS A 183 -3.92 0.05 -20.90
N ARG A 184 -4.73 -0.02 -21.95
CA ARG A 184 -4.26 -0.11 -23.34
C ARG A 184 -3.75 1.22 -23.87
N ASP A 185 -4.46 2.31 -23.60
CA ASP A 185 -4.30 3.57 -24.33
C ASP A 185 -3.48 4.63 -23.57
N MET A 186 -3.31 4.51 -22.24
CA MET A 186 -2.61 5.51 -21.42
C MET A 186 -1.11 5.65 -21.75
N GLY A 187 -0.48 4.61 -22.30
CA GLY A 187 0.96 4.60 -22.60
C GLY A 187 1.87 4.58 -21.35
N VAL A 188 1.29 4.44 -20.16
CA VAL A 188 1.97 4.30 -18.87
C VAL A 188 1.45 3.02 -18.21
N PRO A 189 2.29 2.16 -17.59
CA PRO A 189 1.80 0.98 -16.90
C PRO A 189 0.85 1.35 -15.76
N VAL A 190 -0.35 0.77 -15.79
CA VAL A 190 -1.44 1.08 -14.84
C VAL A 190 -1.53 0.00 -13.76
N VAL A 191 -1.37 0.38 -12.51
CA VAL A 191 -1.56 -0.47 -11.33
C VAL A 191 -2.94 -0.19 -10.77
N ILE A 192 -3.77 -1.22 -10.57
CA ILE A 192 -5.18 -1.02 -10.23
C ILE A 192 -5.52 -1.62 -8.87
N GLY A 193 -6.26 -0.85 -8.07
CA GLY A 193 -6.89 -1.38 -6.87
C GLY A 193 -7.75 -0.37 -6.10
N ASN A 194 -8.37 -0.77 -5.00
CA ASN A 194 -8.10 -2.01 -4.31
C ASN A 194 -9.17 -3.08 -4.59
N CYS A 195 -8.76 -4.36 -4.55
CA CYS A 195 -9.64 -5.52 -4.54
C CYS A 195 -9.28 -6.48 -3.38
N VAL A 196 -10.14 -7.47 -3.11
CA VAL A 196 -9.91 -8.48 -2.05
C VAL A 196 -10.44 -9.86 -2.39
N THR A 197 -10.94 -10.06 -3.61
CA THR A 197 -11.55 -11.31 -4.05
C THR A 197 -10.87 -11.81 -5.31
N TYR A 198 -10.84 -13.14 -5.46
CA TYR A 198 -10.31 -13.83 -6.63
C TYR A 198 -10.89 -13.25 -7.94
N ASP A 199 -12.22 -13.17 -8.05
CA ASP A 199 -12.90 -12.80 -9.30
C ASP A 199 -12.55 -11.38 -9.75
N VAL A 200 -12.52 -10.43 -8.79
CA VAL A 200 -12.19 -9.04 -9.11
C VAL A 200 -10.71 -8.93 -9.49
N ALA A 201 -9.81 -9.61 -8.78
CA ALA A 201 -8.38 -9.62 -9.14
C ALA A 201 -8.16 -10.16 -10.56
N MET A 202 -8.82 -11.28 -10.92
CA MET A 202 -8.81 -11.85 -12.27
C MET A 202 -9.32 -10.85 -13.32
N GLN A 203 -10.42 -10.16 -13.04
CA GLN A 203 -10.97 -9.13 -13.94
C GLN A 203 -9.99 -7.96 -14.15
N LEU A 204 -9.35 -7.47 -13.09
CA LEU A 204 -8.36 -6.39 -13.18
C LEU A 204 -7.13 -6.82 -13.99
N MET A 205 -6.65 -8.05 -13.81
CA MET A 205 -5.55 -8.61 -14.61
C MET A 205 -5.93 -8.71 -16.10
N ARG A 206 -7.15 -9.18 -16.40
CA ARG A 206 -7.68 -9.27 -17.77
C ARG A 206 -7.88 -7.90 -18.42
N ALA A 207 -8.26 -6.89 -17.66
CA ALA A 207 -8.31 -5.49 -18.13
C ALA A 207 -6.91 -4.94 -18.49
N GLY A 208 -5.83 -5.64 -18.12
CA GLY A 208 -4.48 -5.28 -18.54
C GLY A 208 -3.63 -4.65 -17.44
N ALA A 209 -4.06 -4.70 -16.17
CA ALA A 209 -3.31 -4.15 -15.04
C ALA A 209 -1.83 -4.60 -15.05
N ALA A 210 -0.91 -3.65 -14.89
CA ALA A 210 0.51 -3.88 -14.70
C ALA A 210 0.84 -4.42 -13.29
N GLY A 211 -0.11 -4.29 -12.37
CA GLY A 211 -0.10 -4.85 -11.02
C GLY A 211 -1.45 -4.63 -10.34
N VAL A 212 -1.76 -5.43 -9.32
CA VAL A 212 -3.03 -5.36 -8.58
C VAL A 212 -2.78 -5.03 -7.11
N MET A 213 -3.45 -4.01 -6.58
CA MET A 213 -3.40 -3.69 -5.15
C MET A 213 -4.52 -4.39 -4.39
N VAL A 214 -4.14 -5.04 -3.28
CA VAL A 214 -5.02 -5.90 -2.50
C VAL A 214 -5.16 -5.36 -1.09
N GLY A 215 -6.38 -5.03 -0.68
CA GLY A 215 -6.67 -4.63 0.70
C GLY A 215 -7.80 -3.62 0.84
N ILE A 216 -8.81 -3.93 1.66
CA ILE A 216 -9.96 -3.03 1.91
C ILE A 216 -10.17 -2.88 3.41
N GLY A 217 -9.86 -1.68 3.89
CA GLY A 217 -10.01 -1.27 5.28
C GLY A 217 -8.95 -1.68 6.32
N PRO A 218 -7.82 -2.38 6.03
CA PRO A 218 -6.85 -2.73 7.07
C PRO A 218 -5.89 -1.59 7.45
N GLY A 219 -5.81 -0.51 6.65
CA GLY A 219 -4.88 0.59 6.88
C GLY A 219 -5.07 1.30 8.23
N ALA A 220 -3.97 1.68 8.89
CA ALA A 220 -3.98 2.24 10.24
C ALA A 220 -4.81 3.53 10.39
N ALA A 221 -4.83 4.37 9.36
CA ALA A 221 -5.63 5.60 9.31
C ALA A 221 -7.04 5.40 8.71
N CYS A 222 -7.38 4.20 8.25
CA CYS A 222 -8.64 3.91 7.57
C CYS A 222 -9.73 3.52 8.58
N THR A 223 -10.93 4.09 8.42
CA THR A 223 -12.09 3.75 9.25
C THR A 223 -13.18 3.03 8.46
N SER A 224 -12.94 2.66 7.20
CA SER A 224 -13.96 2.10 6.30
C SER A 224 -14.63 0.83 6.84
N ARG A 225 -13.92 -0.05 7.55
CA ARG A 225 -14.55 -1.23 8.18
C ARG A 225 -15.55 -0.85 9.25
N GLY A 226 -15.23 0.14 10.08
CA GLY A 226 -16.14 0.64 11.12
C GLY A 226 -17.31 1.45 10.55
N VAL A 227 -17.05 2.26 9.52
CA VAL A 227 -18.06 3.14 8.92
C VAL A 227 -19.00 2.39 7.97
N LEU A 228 -18.48 1.43 7.18
CA LEU A 228 -19.23 0.76 6.11
C LEU A 228 -19.51 -0.72 6.38
N GLY A 229 -18.79 -1.37 7.31
CA GLY A 229 -18.87 -2.83 7.50
C GLY A 229 -18.24 -3.64 6.37
N VAL A 230 -17.46 -3.01 5.48
CA VAL A 230 -16.87 -3.66 4.29
C VAL A 230 -15.37 -3.90 4.50
N GLY A 231 -14.92 -5.13 4.22
CA GLY A 231 -13.51 -5.48 4.19
C GLY A 231 -13.29 -6.99 4.35
N ILE A 232 -12.07 -7.44 4.01
CA ILE A 232 -11.60 -8.80 4.24
C ILE A 232 -10.26 -8.74 4.98
N PRO A 233 -10.01 -9.61 5.97
CA PRO A 233 -8.70 -9.76 6.60
C PRO A 233 -7.56 -9.99 5.58
N GLN A 234 -6.44 -9.32 5.80
CA GLN A 234 -5.43 -9.09 4.75
C GLN A 234 -4.75 -10.37 4.24
N ALA A 235 -4.46 -11.34 5.12
CA ALA A 235 -3.77 -12.57 4.70
C ALA A 235 -4.65 -13.38 3.74
N THR A 236 -5.94 -13.55 4.06
CA THR A 236 -6.90 -14.20 3.15
C THR A 236 -7.09 -13.42 1.85
N ALA A 237 -7.20 -12.09 1.91
CA ALA A 237 -7.38 -11.29 0.70
C ALA A 237 -6.19 -11.44 -0.27
N VAL A 238 -4.96 -11.40 0.25
CA VAL A 238 -3.74 -11.59 -0.56
C VAL A 238 -3.70 -13.00 -1.15
N ALA A 239 -3.97 -14.04 -0.35
CA ALA A 239 -3.98 -15.42 -0.83
C ALA A 239 -5.02 -15.67 -1.94
N ASP A 240 -6.24 -15.15 -1.78
CA ASP A 240 -7.30 -15.26 -2.81
C ASP A 240 -6.89 -14.57 -4.12
N CYS A 241 -6.27 -13.39 -4.05
CA CYS A 241 -5.84 -12.65 -5.25
C CYS A 241 -4.57 -13.27 -5.88
N ALA A 242 -3.69 -13.86 -5.08
CA ALA A 242 -2.52 -14.60 -5.57
C ALA A 242 -2.92 -15.89 -6.30
N ALA A 243 -3.99 -16.56 -5.86
CA ALA A 243 -4.58 -17.67 -6.61
C ALA A 243 -5.10 -17.22 -7.98
N ALA A 244 -5.79 -16.07 -8.04
CA ALA A 244 -6.23 -15.49 -9.32
C ALA A 244 -5.04 -15.16 -10.24
N ARG A 245 -3.95 -14.61 -9.70
CA ARG A 245 -2.70 -14.38 -10.44
C ARG A 245 -2.15 -15.67 -11.04
N ALA A 246 -2.06 -16.73 -10.23
CA ALA A 246 -1.49 -18.00 -10.68
C ALA A 246 -2.31 -18.62 -11.82
N ASP A 247 -3.64 -18.60 -11.72
CA ASP A 247 -4.52 -19.08 -12.79
C ASP A 247 -4.41 -18.19 -14.05
N TYR A 248 -4.37 -16.87 -13.88
CA TYR A 248 -4.18 -15.93 -14.99
C TYR A 248 -2.85 -16.15 -15.72
N GLU A 249 -1.75 -16.34 -14.98
CA GLU A 249 -0.44 -16.64 -15.55
C GLU A 249 -0.46 -17.98 -16.30
N LYS A 250 -1.08 -19.01 -15.73
CA LYS A 250 -1.23 -20.30 -16.39
C LYS A 250 -2.06 -20.21 -17.68
N GLU A 251 -3.10 -19.37 -17.70
CA GLU A 251 -3.96 -19.14 -18.86
C GLU A 251 -3.25 -18.33 -19.96
N THR A 252 -2.46 -17.33 -19.60
CA THR A 252 -2.00 -16.28 -20.53
C THR A 252 -0.48 -16.22 -20.73
N GLY A 253 0.30 -16.84 -19.86
CA GLY A 253 1.75 -16.71 -19.76
C GLY A 253 2.24 -15.37 -19.19
N ARG A 254 1.33 -14.49 -18.74
CA ARG A 254 1.68 -13.17 -18.20
C ARG A 254 1.57 -13.16 -16.68
N TYR A 255 2.68 -12.83 -16.02
CA TYR A 255 2.72 -12.57 -14.58
C TYR A 255 2.23 -11.16 -14.25
N VAL A 256 1.32 -11.02 -13.30
CA VAL A 256 0.85 -9.71 -12.79
C VAL A 256 1.14 -9.61 -11.29
N PRO A 257 2.04 -8.71 -10.86
CA PRO A 257 2.41 -8.57 -9.45
C PRO A 257 1.22 -8.21 -8.54
N ILE A 258 1.19 -8.82 -7.35
CA ILE A 258 0.25 -8.50 -6.27
C ILE A 258 0.94 -7.57 -5.25
N VAL A 259 0.30 -6.44 -4.95
CA VAL A 259 0.74 -5.49 -3.93
C VAL A 259 -0.21 -5.54 -2.74
N ALA A 260 0.25 -6.01 -1.58
CA ALA A 260 -0.55 -5.99 -0.37
C ALA A 260 -0.60 -4.58 0.23
N ASP A 261 -1.77 -3.95 0.26
CA ASP A 261 -1.97 -2.57 0.72
C ASP A 261 -2.79 -2.50 2.03
N GLY A 262 -2.07 -2.18 3.11
CA GLY A 262 -2.66 -1.80 4.40
C GLY A 262 -2.62 -2.89 5.49
N GLY A 263 -2.61 -2.42 6.74
CA GLY A 263 -2.51 -3.26 7.94
C GLY A 263 -1.09 -3.68 8.31
N ILE A 264 -0.08 -3.19 7.59
CA ILE A 264 1.31 -3.63 7.70
C ILE A 264 2.09 -2.57 8.48
N VAL A 265 2.72 -2.97 9.60
CA VAL A 265 3.38 -2.05 10.53
C VAL A 265 4.85 -2.41 10.75
N THR A 266 5.16 -3.71 10.77
CA THR A 266 6.49 -4.25 11.08
C THR A 266 7.06 -5.06 9.92
N GLY A 267 8.37 -5.33 9.94
CA GLY A 267 8.98 -6.24 8.97
C GLY A 267 8.38 -7.65 8.98
N GLY A 268 7.90 -8.14 10.13
CA GLY A 268 7.20 -9.43 10.23
C GLY A 268 5.89 -9.45 9.45
N ASP A 269 5.15 -8.34 9.44
CA ASP A 269 3.93 -8.18 8.65
C ASP A 269 4.22 -8.26 7.14
N ILE A 270 5.32 -7.63 6.71
CA ILE A 270 5.80 -7.68 5.33
C ILE A 270 6.11 -9.12 4.93
N CYS A 271 6.85 -9.84 5.79
CA CYS A 271 7.20 -11.25 5.54
C CYS A 271 5.95 -12.12 5.36
N LYS A 272 4.95 -11.92 6.23
CA LYS A 272 3.68 -12.66 6.15
C LYS A 272 2.87 -12.32 4.90
N CYS A 273 2.79 -11.06 4.51
CA CYS A 273 2.13 -10.67 3.27
C CYS A 273 2.80 -11.29 2.04
N ILE A 274 4.13 -11.27 1.99
CA ILE A 274 4.89 -11.90 0.88
C ILE A 274 4.65 -13.41 0.89
N ALA A 275 4.73 -14.07 2.05
CA ALA A 275 4.42 -15.50 2.16
C ALA A 275 2.99 -15.86 1.73
N CYS A 276 2.02 -14.97 1.93
CA CYS A 276 0.65 -15.16 1.46
C CYS A 276 0.47 -14.97 -0.07
N GLY A 277 1.53 -14.59 -0.79
CA GLY A 277 1.49 -14.46 -2.26
C GLY A 277 1.72 -13.04 -2.79
N ALA A 278 2.00 -12.05 -1.94
CA ALA A 278 2.34 -10.71 -2.42
C ALA A 278 3.76 -10.65 -3.00
N ASP A 279 3.95 -9.80 -4.00
CA ASP A 279 5.25 -9.49 -4.61
C ASP A 279 5.91 -8.27 -3.98
N ALA A 280 5.07 -7.35 -3.50
CA ALA A 280 5.46 -6.19 -2.71
C ALA A 280 4.36 -5.79 -1.73
N VAL A 281 4.70 -4.89 -0.83
CA VAL A 281 3.75 -4.28 0.11
C VAL A 281 3.64 -2.79 -0.16
N MET A 282 2.45 -2.24 0.00
CA MET A 282 2.22 -0.80 0.10
C MET A 282 2.00 -0.42 1.56
N ILE A 283 2.85 0.47 2.09
CA ILE A 283 2.84 0.87 3.51
C ILE A 283 2.84 2.39 3.68
N GLY A 284 2.03 2.87 4.63
CA GLY A 284 1.87 4.29 4.91
C GLY A 284 2.46 4.69 6.26
N SER A 285 1.86 4.21 7.35
CA SER A 285 2.25 4.61 8.71
C SER A 285 3.71 4.34 9.08
N PRO A 286 4.39 3.25 8.63
CA PRO A 286 5.83 3.10 8.91
C PRO A 286 6.69 4.17 8.23
N ILE A 287 6.33 4.58 7.00
CA ILE A 287 7.08 5.59 6.23
C ILE A 287 6.79 7.00 6.78
N ALA A 288 5.57 7.25 7.28
CA ALA A 288 5.22 8.49 7.97
C ALA A 288 6.01 8.74 9.26
N ARG A 289 6.74 7.73 9.77
CA ARG A 289 7.67 7.85 10.91
C ARG A 289 9.07 8.29 10.51
N ALA A 290 9.31 8.50 9.22
CA ALA A 290 10.58 9.01 8.74
C ALA A 290 10.74 10.49 9.12
N ASP A 291 11.96 10.91 9.46
CA ASP A 291 12.29 12.32 9.68
C ASP A 291 11.95 13.19 8.45
N GLU A 292 12.06 12.61 7.26
CA GLU A 292 11.77 13.25 5.98
C GLU A 292 10.29 13.22 5.59
N ALA A 293 9.42 12.57 6.36
CA ALA A 293 8.00 12.45 6.01
C ALA A 293 7.28 13.82 6.05
N PRO A 294 6.48 14.16 5.03
CA PRO A 294 5.81 15.46 4.94
C PRO A 294 4.76 15.67 6.04
N GLY A 295 4.23 14.60 6.63
CA GLY A 295 3.17 14.64 7.63
C GLY A 295 3.59 15.11 9.03
N ARG A 296 4.86 15.46 9.27
CA ARG A 296 5.37 15.95 10.57
C ARG A 296 5.07 15.00 11.74
N GLY A 297 5.23 13.70 11.51
CA GLY A 297 4.90 12.65 12.49
C GLY A 297 3.40 12.31 12.58
N PHE A 298 2.56 12.88 11.72
CA PHE A 298 1.16 12.50 11.56
C PHE A 298 0.93 11.73 10.26
N HIS A 299 -0.09 10.88 10.28
CA HIS A 299 -0.52 10.08 9.14
C HIS A 299 -2.06 10.12 9.04
N TRP A 300 -2.58 10.25 7.82
CA TRP A 300 -4.01 10.24 7.53
C TRP A 300 -4.28 9.59 6.17
N GLY A 301 -5.50 9.09 6.00
CA GLY A 301 -5.92 8.40 4.78
C GLY A 301 -6.53 9.31 3.72
N MET A 302 -6.49 8.86 2.47
CA MET A 302 -7.09 9.51 1.29
C MET A 302 -8.59 9.77 1.39
N ALA A 303 -9.32 8.96 2.17
CA ALA A 303 -10.78 9.08 2.31
C ALA A 303 -11.22 10.01 3.47
N THR A 304 -10.27 10.54 4.25
CA THR A 304 -10.55 11.52 5.30
C THR A 304 -11.22 12.80 4.78
N PRO A 305 -10.81 13.41 3.66
CA PRO A 305 -11.37 14.68 3.21
C PRO A 305 -12.74 14.58 2.52
N SER A 306 -13.39 13.40 2.53
CA SER A 306 -14.67 13.24 1.85
C SER A 306 -15.70 14.28 2.35
N PRO A 307 -16.34 15.05 1.46
CA PRO A 307 -17.34 16.04 1.86
C PRO A 307 -18.65 15.40 2.33
N VAL A 308 -18.90 14.14 1.93
CA VAL A 308 -20.15 13.42 2.24
C VAL A 308 -19.96 12.47 3.41
N LEU A 309 -18.91 11.63 3.38
CA LEU A 309 -18.70 10.59 4.38
C LEU A 309 -17.21 10.34 4.59
N PRO A 310 -16.57 11.05 5.55
CA PRO A 310 -15.19 10.82 5.95
C PRO A 310 -14.97 9.37 6.40
N ARG A 311 -13.93 8.72 5.86
CA ARG A 311 -13.58 7.32 6.16
C ARG A 311 -12.12 7.13 6.55
N GLY A 312 -11.55 8.13 7.20
CA GLY A 312 -10.23 8.06 7.78
C GLY A 312 -10.06 8.99 8.96
N THR A 313 -8.96 8.82 9.67
CA THR A 313 -8.59 9.61 10.85
C THR A 313 -7.13 10.04 10.77
N ARG A 314 -6.77 11.10 11.51
CA ARG A 314 -5.37 11.48 11.73
C ARG A 314 -4.84 10.71 12.92
N ILE A 315 -3.74 10.01 12.72
CA ILE A 315 -3.00 9.35 13.80
C ILE A 315 -1.63 10.01 13.97
N ASN A 316 -1.16 10.09 15.20
CA ASN A 316 0.21 10.48 15.51
C ASN A 316 1.07 9.21 15.55
N VAL A 317 2.08 9.15 14.67
CA VAL A 317 3.02 8.03 14.56
C VAL A 317 4.42 8.41 15.08
N GLY A 318 4.66 9.69 15.37
CA GLY A 318 5.94 10.25 15.75
C GLY A 318 7.00 10.10 14.65
N SER A 319 8.24 10.45 14.96
CA SER A 319 9.40 10.06 14.14
C SER A 319 10.25 9.04 14.89
N THR A 320 10.84 8.08 14.17
CA THR A 320 11.82 7.13 14.73
C THR A 320 13.18 7.17 14.04
N GLY A 321 13.34 7.96 12.99
CA GLY A 321 14.62 8.19 12.31
C GLY A 321 14.47 8.40 10.81
N SER A 322 15.59 8.43 10.10
CA SER A 322 15.58 8.62 8.65
C SER A 322 14.90 7.47 7.90
N ILE A 323 14.37 7.77 6.72
CA ILE A 323 13.79 6.78 5.82
C ILE A 323 14.79 5.66 5.46
N GLU A 324 16.07 6.00 5.31
CA GLU A 324 17.13 5.02 5.07
C GLU A 324 17.24 4.02 6.23
N ARG A 325 17.15 4.48 7.48
CA ARG A 325 17.20 3.61 8.65
C ARG A 325 15.97 2.71 8.72
N ILE A 326 14.79 3.23 8.40
CA ILE A 326 13.55 2.46 8.38
C ILE A 326 13.65 1.34 7.34
N LEU A 327 14.15 1.63 6.13
CA LEU A 327 14.20 0.64 5.05
C LEU A 327 15.42 -0.30 5.12
N ARG A 328 16.63 0.23 5.30
CA ARG A 328 17.91 -0.49 5.19
C ARG A 328 18.66 -0.68 6.51
N GLY A 329 18.27 0.06 7.55
CA GLY A 329 18.93 0.00 8.85
C GLY A 329 20.21 0.85 8.94
N PRO A 330 21.10 0.56 9.91
CA PRO A 330 20.94 -0.47 10.94
C PRO A 330 19.74 -0.18 11.85
N ALA A 331 19.08 -1.24 12.32
CA ALA A 331 17.97 -1.09 13.26
C ALA A 331 18.47 -0.49 14.58
N LYS A 332 17.66 0.40 15.17
CA LYS A 332 17.88 1.02 16.49
C LYS A 332 16.74 0.73 17.48
N LEU A 333 15.74 0.00 17.02
CA LEU A 333 14.55 -0.42 17.75
C LEU A 333 14.44 -1.94 17.62
N ASP A 334 13.83 -2.57 18.61
CA ASP A 334 13.63 -4.02 18.70
C ASP A 334 12.17 -4.45 18.41
N ASP A 335 11.34 -3.50 17.97
CA ASP A 335 9.92 -3.68 17.67
C ASP A 335 9.63 -4.06 16.20
N GLY A 336 10.69 -4.25 15.39
CA GLY A 336 10.59 -4.60 13.98
C GLY A 336 10.18 -3.46 13.05
N THR A 337 10.23 -2.19 13.51
CA THR A 337 9.86 -1.02 12.68
C THR A 337 11.04 -0.36 11.96
N HIS A 338 12.28 -0.78 12.24
CA HIS A 338 13.48 -0.38 11.49
C HIS A 338 14.09 -1.54 10.70
N ASN A 339 14.89 -1.22 9.68
CA ASN A 339 15.56 -2.18 8.81
C ASN A 339 14.60 -3.21 8.19
N LEU A 340 13.52 -2.73 7.55
CA LEU A 340 12.48 -3.58 6.97
C LEU A 340 13.05 -4.55 5.92
N LEU A 341 14.02 -4.12 5.10
CA LEU A 341 14.71 -4.99 4.16
C LEU A 341 15.52 -6.07 4.87
N GLY A 342 16.27 -5.72 5.91
CA GLY A 342 17.03 -6.68 6.70
C GLY A 342 16.14 -7.68 7.42
N CYS A 343 14.95 -7.26 7.88
CA CYS A 343 13.94 -8.15 8.44
C CYS A 343 13.47 -9.18 7.41
N LEU A 344 13.11 -8.73 6.19
CA LEU A 344 12.72 -9.62 5.10
C LEU A 344 13.81 -10.63 4.75
N LYS A 345 15.05 -10.17 4.55
CA LYS A 345 16.19 -11.04 4.23
C LYS A 345 16.48 -12.05 5.35
N THR A 346 16.40 -11.63 6.61
CA THR A 346 16.57 -12.51 7.77
C THR A 346 15.47 -13.57 7.84
N SER A 347 14.22 -13.16 7.60
CA SER A 347 13.09 -14.10 7.58
C SER A 347 13.22 -15.10 6.42
N MET A 348 13.55 -14.63 5.22
CA MET A 348 13.82 -15.47 4.06
C MET A 348 14.92 -16.50 4.36
N GLY A 349 16.03 -16.04 4.96
CA GLY A 349 17.12 -16.92 5.38
C GLY A 349 16.70 -18.00 6.36
N THR A 350 15.89 -17.62 7.36
CA THR A 350 15.38 -18.54 8.40
C THR A 350 14.38 -19.54 7.84
N LEU A 351 13.57 -19.14 6.86
CA LEU A 351 12.57 -19.99 6.19
C LEU A 351 13.16 -20.82 5.05
N GLY A 352 14.42 -20.59 4.69
CA GLY A 352 15.10 -21.30 3.61
C GLY A 352 14.73 -20.80 2.20
N ALA A 353 14.18 -19.60 2.09
CA ALA A 353 13.80 -18.96 0.83
C ALA A 353 14.91 -18.03 0.32
N ARG A 354 15.26 -18.15 -0.96
CA ARG A 354 16.27 -17.32 -1.64
C ARG A 354 15.66 -16.19 -2.46
N THR A 355 14.41 -16.33 -2.89
CA THR A 355 13.71 -15.36 -3.74
C THR A 355 12.33 -15.04 -3.18
N ILE A 356 11.71 -13.95 -3.66
CA ILE A 356 10.30 -13.64 -3.36
C ILE A 356 9.38 -14.80 -3.74
N GLU A 357 9.61 -15.43 -4.89
CA GLU A 357 8.86 -16.61 -5.33
C GLU A 357 9.00 -17.79 -4.37
N GLU A 358 10.22 -18.13 -3.92
CA GLU A 358 10.42 -19.17 -2.91
C GLU A 358 9.76 -18.80 -1.57
N MET A 359 9.78 -17.51 -1.21
CA MET A 359 9.12 -17.02 0.00
C MET A 359 7.58 -17.18 -0.07
N GLN A 360 6.98 -17.05 -1.26
CA GLN A 360 5.55 -17.30 -1.48
C GLN A 360 5.16 -18.78 -1.33
N GLN A 361 6.13 -19.72 -1.27
CA GLN A 361 5.89 -21.16 -1.10
C GLN A 361 6.11 -21.66 0.33
N VAL A 362 6.49 -20.78 1.27
CA VAL A 362 6.73 -21.18 2.66
C VAL A 362 5.43 -21.61 3.33
N GLU A 363 5.53 -22.56 4.27
CA GLU A 363 4.37 -23.00 5.03
C GLU A 363 3.87 -21.88 5.97
N VAL A 364 2.55 -21.66 5.95
CA VAL A 364 1.84 -20.70 6.78
C VAL A 364 0.86 -21.44 7.67
N VAL A 365 0.90 -21.17 8.98
CA VAL A 365 0.00 -21.78 9.97
C VAL A 365 -0.86 -20.72 10.65
N VAL A 366 -2.05 -21.14 11.08
CA VAL A 366 -2.94 -20.32 11.90
C VAL A 366 -2.43 -20.32 13.34
N ALA A 367 -2.01 -19.15 13.83
CA ALA A 367 -1.39 -18.93 15.13
C ALA A 367 -1.94 -17.65 15.81
N PRO A 368 -3.22 -17.65 16.26
CA PRO A 368 -3.88 -16.44 16.80
C PRO A 368 -3.25 -15.92 18.08
N SER A 369 -2.49 -16.73 18.80
CA SER A 369 -1.79 -16.35 20.03
C SER A 369 -0.36 -15.82 19.78
N LEU A 370 0.10 -15.76 18.53
CA LEU A 370 1.49 -15.43 18.20
C LEU A 370 1.95 -14.08 18.81
N LEU A 371 1.05 -13.09 18.83
CA LEU A 371 1.35 -11.77 19.39
C LEU A 371 1.31 -11.70 20.92
N THR A 372 0.82 -12.74 21.59
CA THR A 372 0.54 -12.71 23.04
C THR A 372 1.30 -13.78 23.82
N GLU A 373 1.63 -14.91 23.19
CA GLU A 373 2.35 -16.02 23.79
C GLU A 373 3.73 -15.60 24.29
N GLY A 374 3.96 -15.75 25.61
CA GLY A 374 5.22 -15.39 26.26
C GLY A 374 5.53 -13.89 26.34
N LYS A 375 4.60 -12.99 25.95
CA LYS A 375 4.85 -11.54 25.87
C LYS A 375 4.46 -10.73 27.12
N VAL A 376 4.23 -11.39 28.25
CA VAL A 376 3.74 -10.73 29.49
C VAL A 376 4.68 -9.61 29.95
N TYR A 377 5.99 -9.88 30.03
CA TYR A 377 6.96 -8.85 30.47
C TYR A 377 7.12 -7.72 29.46
N GLN A 378 7.12 -8.03 28.16
CA GLN A 378 7.21 -7.03 27.10
C GLN A 378 6.04 -6.04 27.17
N LYS A 379 4.82 -6.55 27.37
CA LYS A 379 3.62 -5.70 27.54
C LYS A 379 3.63 -4.92 28.84
N ALA A 380 4.05 -5.53 29.95
CA ALA A 380 4.08 -4.86 31.24
C ALA A 380 5.11 -3.72 31.31
N GLN A 381 6.15 -3.78 30.47
CA GLN A 381 7.25 -2.81 30.48
C GLN A 381 7.25 -1.86 29.27
N HIS A 382 6.32 -2.03 28.31
CA HIS A 382 6.31 -1.26 27.06
C HIS A 382 7.63 -1.39 26.29
N LEU A 383 7.97 -2.64 25.93
CA LEU A 383 9.20 -3.01 25.22
C LEU A 383 8.90 -4.01 24.08
N GLY A 384 9.73 -4.02 23.03
CA GLY A 384 9.65 -5.00 21.93
C GLY A 384 8.25 -5.10 21.31
N MET A 385 7.65 -6.30 21.32
CA MET A 385 6.30 -6.54 20.76
C MET A 385 5.16 -6.03 21.66
N GLY A 386 5.47 -5.58 22.88
CA GLY A 386 4.54 -4.92 23.79
C GLY A 386 4.52 -3.39 23.66
N LYS A 387 5.25 -2.88 22.66
CA LYS A 387 5.52 -1.48 22.28
C LYS A 387 5.84 -0.54 23.44
#